data_AF-A0A2V8IIT5-F1
#
_entry.id   AF-A0A2V8IIT5-F1
#
_cell.length_a   1.000
_cell.length_b   1.000
_cell.length_c   1.000
_cell.angle_alpha   90.00
_cell.angle_beta   90.00
_cell.angle_gamma   90.00
#
_symmetry.space_group_name_H-M   'P 1'
#
loop_
_entity.id
_entity.type
_entity.pdbx_description
1 polymer ?
#
loop_
_entity_poly.entity_id
_entity_poly.type
_entity_poly.pdbx_seq_one_letter_code
_entity_poly.pdbx_strand_id
1 'polypeptide(L)'
;MRKQYSSFGEFYPDYLAEHQDPACRRLHFAGSALVLATLGLALATRDWRWFVAVPLVGYGFAWAGHFFFEHNRPATFHSPLYSLAGDWVMFKEMLTGKIRF
;
A
#
# COMPACT_ATOMS: atom_id res chain seq x y z
N MET A 1 7.16 9.84 -20.97
CA MET A 1 5.84 9.28 -21.30
C MET A 1 5.40 8.42 -20.12
N ARG A 2 4.16 8.55 -19.62
CA ARG A 2 3.66 7.65 -18.57
C ARG A 2 3.46 6.27 -19.20
N LYS A 3 4.06 5.22 -18.63
CA LYS A 3 3.85 3.84 -19.08
C LYS A 3 2.38 3.49 -18.85
N GLN A 4 1.66 3.16 -19.92
CA GLN A 4 0.31 2.62 -19.83
C GLN A 4 0.44 1.11 -19.69
N TYR A 5 -0.16 0.56 -18.64
CA TYR A 5 -0.20 -0.88 -18.41
C TYR A 5 -1.49 -1.43 -19.00
N SER A 6 -1.41 -2.54 -19.73
CA SER A 6 -2.59 -3.20 -20.29
C SER A 6 -3.25 -4.15 -19.28
N SER A 7 -2.52 -4.53 -18.23
CA SER A 7 -3.00 -5.38 -17.14
C SER A 7 -2.28 -5.11 -15.82
N PHE A 8 -2.86 -5.56 -14.71
CA PHE A 8 -2.20 -5.53 -13.41
C PHE A 8 -0.91 -6.38 -13.38
N GLY A 9 -0.87 -7.49 -14.12
CA GLY A 9 0.31 -8.35 -14.19
C GLY A 9 1.52 -7.67 -14.82
N GLU A 10 1.31 -6.73 -15.74
CA GLU A 10 2.38 -5.88 -16.29
C GLU A 10 2.80 -4.76 -15.33
N PHE A 11 1.86 -4.26 -14.53
CA PHE A 11 2.10 -3.20 -13.54
C PHE A 11 2.87 -3.71 -12.31
N TYR A 12 2.53 -4.90 -11.81
CA TYR A 12 2.98 -5.36 -10.51
C TYR A 12 4.51 -5.50 -10.37
N PRO A 13 5.26 -5.98 -11.39
CA PRO A 13 6.72 -5.99 -11.33
C PRO A 13 7.33 -4.58 -11.16
N ASP A 14 6.81 -3.59 -11.88
CA ASP A 14 7.28 -2.20 -11.76
C ASP A 14 6.89 -1.61 -10.40
N TYR A 15 5.70 -1.94 -9.90
CA TYR A 15 5.28 -1.60 -8.54
C TYR A 15 6.25 -2.15 -7.49
N LEU A 16 6.65 -3.43 -7.57
CA LEU A 16 7.64 -3.98 -6.64
C LEU A 16 9.02 -3.35 -6.81
N ALA A 17 9.38 -2.90 -8.01
CA ALA A 17 10.61 -2.15 -8.27
C ALA A 17 10.60 -0.76 -7.60
N GLU A 18 9.43 -0.20 -7.29
CA GLU A 18 9.30 1.03 -6.49
C GLU A 18 9.37 0.80 -4.97
N HIS A 19 9.45 -0.47 -4.52
CA HIS A 19 9.45 -0.88 -3.12
C HIS A 19 10.61 -1.86 -2.82
N GLN A 20 11.84 -1.51 -3.20
CA GLN A 20 13.02 -2.36 -3.03
C GLN A 20 13.54 -2.38 -1.60
N ASP A 21 13.36 -1.29 -0.85
CA ASP A 21 13.77 -1.17 0.54
C ASP A 21 12.80 -1.95 1.46
N PRO A 22 13.31 -2.86 2.33
CA PRO A 22 12.48 -3.59 3.29
C PRO A 22 11.70 -2.68 4.25
N ALA A 23 12.25 -1.55 4.68
CA ALA A 23 11.57 -0.61 5.55
C ALA A 23 10.37 0.05 4.85
N CYS A 24 10.50 0.37 3.55
CA CYS A 24 9.37 0.84 2.75
C CYS A 24 8.24 -0.19 2.74
N ARG A 25 8.54 -1.45 2.37
CA ARG A 25 7.54 -2.53 2.36
C ARG A 25 6.91 -2.77 3.73
N ARG A 26 7.69 -2.72 4.81
CA ARG A 26 7.19 -2.85 6.19
C ARG A 26 6.24 -1.73 6.58
N LEU A 27 6.50 -0.49 6.13
CA LEU A 27 5.60 0.63 6.38
C LEU A 27 4.28 0.45 5.62
N HIS A 28 4.32 0.03 4.35
CA HIS A 28 3.10 -0.35 3.62
C HIS A 28 2.34 -1.44 4.36
N PHE A 29 3.04 -2.48 4.80
CA PHE A 29 2.43 -3.58 5.55
C PHE A 29 1.74 -3.10 6.84
N ALA A 30 2.43 -2.25 7.62
CA ALA A 30 1.88 -1.67 8.84
C ALA A 30 0.65 -0.80 8.53
N GLY A 31 0.71 0.03 7.49
CA GLY A 31 -0.41 0.82 6.99
C GLY A 31 -1.62 -0.03 6.63
N SER A 32 -1.44 -1.08 5.83
CA SER A 32 -2.51 -2.02 5.44
C SER A 32 -3.11 -2.75 6.64
N ALA A 33 -2.28 -3.20 7.59
CA ALA A 33 -2.76 -3.81 8.82
C ALA A 33 -3.60 -2.83 9.67
N LEU A 34 -3.15 -1.57 9.79
CA LEU A 34 -3.89 -0.53 10.50
C LEU A 34 -5.20 -0.16 9.80
N VAL A 35 -5.24 -0.18 8.46
CA VAL A 35 -6.50 -0.03 7.70
C VAL A 35 -7.49 -1.11 8.10
N LEU A 36 -7.09 -2.38 8.13
CA LEU A 36 -7.96 -3.48 8.54
C LEU A 36 -8.42 -3.34 10.00
N ALA A 37 -7.51 -2.99 10.91
CA ALA A 37 -7.85 -2.75 12.31
C ALA A 37 -8.86 -1.59 12.47
N THR A 38 -8.65 -0.49 11.74
CA THR A 38 -9.53 0.69 11.75
C THR A 38 -10.91 0.36 11.19
N LEU A 39 -10.99 -0.43 10.12
CA LEU A 39 -12.26 -0.91 9.59
C LEU A 39 -12.97 -1.84 10.59
N GLY A 40 -12.23 -2.73 11.26
CA GLY A 40 -12.75 -3.57 12.33
C GLY A 40 -13.34 -2.75 13.49
N LEU A 41 -12.64 -1.68 13.90
CA LEU A 41 -13.13 -0.73 14.90
C LEU A 41 -14.40 -0.02 14.44
N ALA A 42 -14.44 0.48 13.20
CA ALA A 42 -15.61 1.15 12.63
C ALA A 42 -16.87 0.27 12.70
N LEU A 43 -16.72 -1.02 12.39
CA LEU A 43 -17.81 -2.00 12.46
C LEU A 43 -18.19 -2.33 13.90
N ALA A 44 -17.21 -2.53 14.79
CA ALA A 44 -17.43 -2.87 16.18
C ALA A 44 -18.13 -1.75 16.96
N THR A 45 -17.74 -0.49 16.73
CA THR A 45 -18.33 0.67 17.40
C THR A 45 -19.53 1.25 16.65
N ARG A 46 -19.78 0.80 15.41
CA ARG A 46 -20.74 1.40 14.45
C ARG A 46 -20.52 2.90 14.24
N ASP A 47 -19.29 3.35 14.43
CA ASP A 47 -18.91 4.75 14.26
C ASP A 47 -18.23 4.93 12.91
N TRP A 48 -19.00 5.43 11.95
CA TRP A 48 -18.54 5.63 10.58
C TRP A 48 -17.46 6.72 10.46
N ARG A 49 -17.20 7.52 11.51
CA ARG A 49 -16.09 8.50 11.50
C ARG A 49 -14.72 7.85 11.33
N TRP A 50 -14.58 6.58 11.74
CA TRP A 50 -13.37 5.80 11.50
C TRP A 50 -13.02 5.60 10.03
N PHE A 51 -13.98 5.72 9.10
CA PHE A 51 -13.69 5.67 7.66
C PHE A 51 -12.81 6.83 7.19
N VAL A 52 -12.83 7.98 7.88
CA VAL A 52 -11.91 9.09 7.60
C VAL A 52 -10.46 8.72 7.95
N ALA A 53 -10.26 7.91 8.98
CA ALA A 53 -8.92 7.48 9.39
C ALA A 53 -8.30 6.48 8.40
N VAL A 54 -9.11 5.69 7.68
CA VAL A 54 -8.64 4.68 6.71
C VAL A 54 -7.65 5.23 5.68
N PRO A 55 -7.99 6.26 4.87
CA PRO A 55 -7.04 6.80 3.91
C PRO A 55 -5.84 7.47 4.57
N LEU A 56 -6.01 8.06 5.77
CA LEU A 56 -4.92 8.72 6.50
C LEU A 56 -3.86 7.72 6.95
N VAL A 57 -4.28 6.59 7.55
CA VAL A 57 -3.33 5.57 8.01
C VAL A 57 -2.75 4.77 6.84
N GLY A 58 -3.54 4.45 5.82
CA GLY A 58 -3.06 3.75 4.63
C GLY A 58 -1.99 4.57 3.89
N TYR A 59 -2.37 5.76 3.40
CA TYR A 59 -1.44 6.59 2.62
C TYR A 59 -0.34 7.22 3.46
N GLY A 60 -0.60 7.57 4.72
CA GLY A 60 0.41 8.16 5.60
C GLY A 60 1.63 7.26 5.78
N PHE A 61 1.41 5.97 6.04
CA PHE A 61 2.50 5.00 6.16
C PHE A 61 3.14 4.67 4.81
N ALA A 62 2.33 4.46 3.76
CA ALA A 62 2.86 4.18 2.42
C ALA A 62 3.78 5.31 1.92
N TRP A 63 3.32 6.55 1.99
CA TRP A 63 4.09 7.70 1.55
C TRP A 63 5.34 7.95 2.41
N ALA A 64 5.30 7.65 3.71
CA ALA A 64 6.50 7.67 4.53
C ALA A 64 7.54 6.67 4.02
N GLY A 65 7.12 5.45 3.63
CA GLY A 65 7.99 4.47 2.97
C GLY A 65 8.66 5.04 1.73
N HIS A 66 7.86 5.57 0.81
CA HIS A 66 8.35 6.12 -0.45
C HIS A 66 9.27 7.33 -0.27
N PHE A 67 8.93 8.27 0.60
CA PHE A 67 9.67 9.54 0.70
C PHE A 67 10.93 9.45 1.56
N PHE A 68 10.94 8.62 2.62
CA PHE A 68 12.10 8.51 3.51
C PHE A 68 13.06 7.38 3.16
N PHE A 69 12.58 6.31 2.50
CA PHE A 69 13.40 5.13 2.20
C PHE A 69 13.67 5.01 0.69
N GLU A 70 12.63 5.00 -0.14
CA GLU A 70 12.81 4.81 -1.60
C GLU A 70 13.23 6.07 -2.34
N HIS A 71 12.94 7.25 -1.76
CA HIS A 71 13.14 8.56 -2.39
C HIS A 71 12.48 8.69 -3.77
N ASN A 72 11.34 8.03 -3.97
CA ASN A 72 10.58 8.04 -5.21
C ASN A 72 9.16 8.62 -5.03
N ARG A 73 8.42 8.75 -6.13
CA ARG A 73 7.03 9.20 -6.10
C ARG A 73 6.09 7.99 -6.19
N PRO A 74 5.13 7.83 -5.28
CA PRO A 74 4.20 6.71 -5.28
C PRO A 74 3.45 6.51 -6.61
N ALA A 75 3.28 5.24 -7.01
CA ALA A 75 2.49 4.86 -8.18
C ALA A 75 1.04 5.38 -8.14
N THR A 76 0.51 5.67 -6.95
CA THR A 76 -0.84 6.21 -6.72
C THR A 76 -1.13 7.45 -7.58
N PHE A 77 -0.11 8.26 -7.90
CA PHE A 77 -0.26 9.49 -8.69
C PHE A 77 -0.49 9.26 -10.20
N HIS A 78 -0.20 8.06 -10.72
CA HIS A 78 -0.41 7.76 -12.14
C HIS A 78 -1.29 6.54 -12.39
N SER A 79 -1.34 5.58 -11.47
CA SER A 79 -2.11 4.34 -11.58
C SER A 79 -2.79 4.02 -10.24
N PRO A 80 -3.72 4.86 -9.76
CA PRO A 80 -4.26 4.78 -8.39
C PRO A 80 -4.91 3.44 -8.05
N LEU A 81 -5.73 2.88 -8.96
CA LEU A 81 -6.40 1.61 -8.73
C LEU A 81 -5.42 0.43 -8.69
N TYR A 82 -4.40 0.44 -9.55
CA TYR A 82 -3.38 -0.60 -9.56
C TYR A 82 -2.42 -0.46 -8.38
N SER A 83 -2.08 0.77 -7.97
CA SER A 83 -1.32 1.03 -6.74
C SER A 83 -2.04 0.46 -5.52
N LEU A 84 -3.34 0.73 -5.37
CA LEU A 84 -4.15 0.20 -4.27
C LEU A 84 -4.21 -1.33 -4.29
N ALA A 85 -4.43 -1.93 -5.46
CA ALA A 85 -4.39 -3.38 -5.61
C ALA A 85 -2.99 -3.95 -5.28
N GLY A 86 -1.92 -3.25 -5.70
CA GLY A 86 -0.53 -3.57 -5.40
C GLY A 86 -0.26 -3.65 -3.91
N ASP A 87 -0.74 -2.69 -3.12
CA ASP A 87 -0.58 -2.69 -1.66
C ASP A 87 -1.16 -3.96 -1.03
N TRP A 88 -2.36 -4.38 -1.44
CA TRP A 88 -3.00 -5.59 -0.91
C TRP A 88 -2.36 -6.89 -1.39
N VAL A 89 -1.89 -6.92 -2.64
CA VAL A 89 -1.15 -8.09 -3.16
C VAL A 89 0.19 -8.22 -2.43
N MET A 90 0.95 -7.14 -2.30
CA MET A 90 2.22 -7.13 -1.56
C MET A 90 2.02 -7.48 -0.09
N PHE A 91 0.99 -6.94 0.56
CA PHE A 91 0.61 -7.30 1.94
C PHE A 91 0.38 -8.81 2.09
N LYS A 92 -0.40 -9.42 1.18
CA LYS A 92 -0.62 -10.87 1.15
C LYS A 92 0.68 -11.65 0.89
N GLU A 93 1.51 -11.19 -0.03
CA GLU A 93 2.78 -11.85 -0.35
C GLU A 93 3.79 -11.80 0.80
N MET A 94 3.82 -10.72 1.57
CA MET A 94 4.58 -10.62 2.81
C MET A 94 4.00 -11.54 3.90
N LEU A 95 2.68 -11.56 4.10
CA LEU A 95 2.01 -12.46 5.04
C LEU A 95 2.30 -13.94 4.76
N THR A 96 2.33 -14.32 3.48
CA THR A 96 2.56 -15.69 3.03
C THR A 96 4.05 -16.04 2.88
N GLY A 97 4.95 -15.10 3.17
CA GLY A 97 6.40 -15.29 3.10
C GLY A 97 6.98 -15.35 1.69
N LYS A 98 6.19 -15.02 0.65
CA LYS A 98 6.70 -14.89 -0.73
C LYS A 98 7.65 -13.71 -0.87
N ILE A 99 7.33 -12.60 -0.21
CA ILE A 99 8.21 -11.44 -0.05
C ILE A 99 8.76 -11.49 1.37
N ARG A 100 10.09 -11.39 1.51
CA ARG A 100 10.74 -11.35 2.82
C ARG A 100 10.50 -10.00 3.50
N PHE A 101 10.25 -10.08 4.80
CA PHE A 101 10.14 -8.93 5.69
C PHE A 101 11.44 -8.15 5.78
#